data_AF-A0A2E9JHC0-F1
#
_entry.id   AF-A0A2E9JHC0-F1
#
_cell.length_a   1.000
_cell.length_b   1.000
_cell.length_c   1.000
_cell.angle_alpha   90.00
_cell.angle_beta   90.00
_cell.angle_gamma   90.00
#
_symmetry.space_group_name_H-M   'P 1'
#
loop_
_entity.id
_entity.type
_entity.pdbx_description
1 polymer ?
#
loop_
_entity_poly.entity_id
_entity_poly.type
_entity_poly.pdbx_seq_one_letter_code
_entity_poly.pdbx_strand_id
1 'polypeptide(L)'
;MKVVHKHRVFNSVAREIISLSTPLPRQYRADGKRLFHELQNTGNIHQSNVQFELEEKIVIKLIRNLSCVAIMALLASCAAPGSPGVGVWDVSIVTPVGEQGGTWTINADGTGIMGSDQGDQAIEGIMFDGNSVAFNVDFDAGGQSLSLSFSGTVEGDSLDGEFDSDFGAIPVNGTRQ
;
A
#
# COMPACT_ATOMS: atom_id res chain seq x y z
N MET A 1 -9.70 -53.04 -12.44
CA MET A 1 -8.38 -53.25 -13.08
C MET A 1 -7.73 -51.90 -13.39
N LYS A 2 -7.23 -51.18 -12.36
CA LYS A 2 -6.53 -49.88 -12.49
C LYS A 2 -5.54 -49.62 -11.33
N VAL A 3 -5.22 -50.66 -10.54
CA VAL A 3 -4.34 -50.54 -9.35
C VAL A 3 -2.90 -50.95 -9.66
N VAL A 4 -2.67 -51.69 -10.76
CA VAL A 4 -1.34 -52.22 -11.12
C VAL A 4 -0.41 -51.14 -11.72
N HIS A 5 -0.96 -50.01 -12.19
CA HIS A 5 -0.13 -48.96 -12.82
C HIS A 5 0.54 -47.97 -11.85
N LYS A 6 0.03 -47.77 -10.63
CA LYS A 6 0.66 -46.86 -9.66
C LYS A 6 1.94 -47.43 -9.03
N HIS A 7 2.06 -48.76 -8.97
CA HIS A 7 3.22 -49.43 -8.35
C HIS A 7 4.53 -49.32 -9.16
N ARG A 8 4.45 -49.11 -10.49
CA ARG A 8 5.66 -48.96 -11.32
C ARG A 8 6.33 -47.60 -11.18
N VAL A 9 5.57 -46.54 -10.90
CA VAL A 9 6.12 -45.18 -10.81
C VAL A 9 6.91 -45.00 -9.51
N PHE A 10 6.41 -45.55 -8.39
CA PHE A 10 7.06 -45.44 -7.08
C PHE A 10 8.46 -46.09 -7.04
N ASN A 11 8.64 -47.20 -7.78
CA ASN A 11 9.92 -47.92 -7.81
C ASN A 11 10.97 -47.26 -8.73
N SER A 12 10.55 -46.33 -9.61
CA SER A 12 11.45 -45.57 -10.48
C SER A 12 12.08 -44.39 -9.73
N VAL A 13 11.29 -43.69 -8.91
CA VAL A 13 11.77 -42.54 -8.12
C VAL A 13 12.66 -42.98 -6.97
N ALA A 14 12.40 -44.14 -6.37
CA ALA A 14 13.25 -44.72 -5.32
C ALA A 14 14.67 -45.09 -5.80
N ARG A 15 14.84 -45.39 -7.10
CA ARG A 15 16.18 -45.67 -7.68
C ARG A 15 16.99 -44.40 -7.95
N GLU A 16 16.33 -43.28 -8.20
CA GLU A 16 16.98 -42.01 -8.53
C GLU A 16 17.50 -41.29 -7.26
N ILE A 17 16.85 -41.50 -6.11
CA ILE A 17 17.28 -40.96 -4.82
C ILE A 17 18.53 -41.69 -4.28
N ILE A 18 18.74 -42.96 -4.67
CA ILE A 18 19.92 -43.74 -4.24
C ILE A 18 21.19 -43.32 -5.02
N SER A 19 21.07 -42.78 -6.23
CA SER A 19 22.25 -42.38 -7.04
C SER A 19 22.80 -40.98 -6.75
N LEU A 20 22.13 -40.17 -5.92
CA LEU A 20 22.55 -38.80 -5.59
C LEU A 20 23.16 -38.65 -4.18
N SER A 21 23.42 -39.75 -3.47
CA SER A 21 24.12 -39.69 -2.19
C SER A 21 25.63 -39.58 -2.39
N THR A 22 26.17 -38.40 -2.09
CA THR A 22 27.60 -38.19 -1.82
C THR A 22 28.09 -39.19 -0.76
N PRO A 23 29.36 -39.64 -0.81
CA PRO A 23 29.87 -40.62 0.15
C PRO A 23 29.91 -40.01 1.55
N LEU A 24 29.01 -40.49 2.41
CA LEU A 24 29.00 -40.16 3.84
C LEU A 24 30.20 -40.83 4.56
N PRO A 25 30.78 -40.17 5.58
CA PRO A 25 31.91 -40.70 6.35
C PRO A 25 31.58 -42.01 7.08
N ARG A 26 32.60 -42.89 7.21
CA ARG A 26 32.52 -44.31 7.66
C ARG A 26 31.87 -44.56 9.04
N GLN A 27 31.63 -43.54 9.85
CA GLN A 27 31.11 -43.68 11.21
C GLN A 27 29.61 -44.07 11.26
N TYR A 28 28.84 -43.86 10.19
CA TYR A 28 27.38 -44.11 10.18
C TYR A 28 26.96 -45.48 9.61
N ARG A 29 27.90 -46.37 9.28
CA ARG A 29 27.57 -47.66 8.61
C ARG A 29 27.20 -48.79 9.57
N ALA A 30 27.45 -48.66 10.87
CA ALA A 30 27.28 -49.77 11.83
C ALA A 30 25.89 -49.82 12.47
N ASP A 31 25.20 -48.69 12.65
CA ASP A 31 23.94 -48.64 13.43
C ASP A 31 22.67 -48.88 12.59
N GLY A 32 22.75 -48.77 11.27
CA GLY A 32 21.58 -48.90 10.40
C GLY A 32 21.01 -50.32 10.30
N LYS A 33 21.82 -51.37 10.51
CA LYS A 33 21.36 -52.76 10.37
C LYS A 33 20.60 -53.28 11.59
N ARG A 34 20.90 -52.78 12.79
CA ARG A 34 20.16 -53.15 14.01
C ARG A 34 18.77 -52.51 14.04
N LEU A 35 18.69 -51.24 13.66
CA LEU A 35 17.42 -50.50 13.62
C LEU A 35 16.45 -51.03 12.54
N PHE A 36 16.97 -51.57 11.44
CA PHE A 36 16.12 -52.21 10.42
C PHE A 36 15.50 -53.53 10.88
N HIS A 37 16.14 -54.25 11.80
CA HIS A 37 15.63 -55.52 12.33
C HIS A 37 14.63 -55.31 13.49
N GLU A 38 14.76 -54.20 14.22
CA GLU A 38 13.81 -53.79 15.28
C GLU A 38 12.47 -53.28 14.69
N LEU A 39 12.49 -52.59 13.54
CA LEU A 39 11.30 -52.01 12.92
C LEU A 39 10.41 -53.01 12.17
N GLN A 40 10.86 -54.26 11.95
CA GLN A 40 10.05 -55.28 11.28
C GLN A 40 9.21 -56.14 12.23
N ASN A 41 9.40 -56.06 13.56
CA ASN A 41 8.77 -56.99 14.50
C ASN A 41 7.62 -56.41 15.37
N THR A 42 7.37 -55.10 15.36
CA THR A 42 6.18 -54.54 16.03
C THR A 42 5.08 -54.30 15.01
N GLY A 43 4.37 -55.39 14.69
CA GLY A 43 3.07 -55.31 14.03
C GLY A 43 2.07 -54.55 14.89
N ASN A 44 1.53 -53.46 14.37
CA ASN A 44 0.18 -53.03 14.71
C ASN A 44 -0.42 -52.18 13.59
N ILE A 45 -0.99 -52.88 12.63
CA ILE A 45 -1.83 -52.36 11.54
C ILE A 45 -3.19 -51.92 12.10
N HIS A 46 -3.24 -50.73 12.72
CA HIS A 46 -4.51 -50.05 13.06
C HIS A 46 -4.43 -48.50 13.09
N GLN A 47 -3.54 -47.89 12.30
CA GLN A 47 -3.40 -46.42 12.25
C GLN A 47 -3.40 -45.77 10.85
N SER A 48 -3.61 -46.53 9.77
CA SER A 48 -3.51 -45.96 8.41
C SER A 48 -4.69 -45.07 7.98
N ASN A 49 -5.75 -44.96 8.78
CA ASN A 49 -6.96 -44.20 8.44
C ASN A 49 -7.08 -42.83 9.12
N VAL A 50 -6.15 -42.46 10.00
CA VAL A 50 -6.15 -41.14 10.67
C VAL A 50 -5.18 -40.16 10.00
N GLN A 51 -4.12 -40.66 9.35
CA GLN A 51 -3.10 -39.83 8.69
C GLN A 51 -3.62 -39.09 7.43
N PHE A 52 -4.62 -39.64 6.73
CA PHE A 52 -5.11 -39.09 5.45
C PHE A 52 -6.06 -37.89 5.60
N GLU A 53 -6.76 -37.76 6.74
CA GLU A 53 -7.68 -36.63 7.03
C GLU A 53 -6.95 -35.40 7.64
N LEU A 54 -5.71 -35.58 8.08
CA LEU A 54 -4.92 -34.55 8.78
C LEU A 54 -4.13 -33.64 7.83
N GLU A 55 -3.74 -34.13 6.66
CA GLU A 55 -2.97 -33.36 5.67
C GLU A 55 -3.82 -32.26 5.00
N GLU A 56 -5.12 -32.48 4.74
CA GLU A 56 -5.99 -31.45 4.15
C GLU A 56 -6.35 -30.32 5.13
N LYS A 57 -6.59 -30.66 6.41
CA LYS A 57 -6.98 -29.68 7.44
C LYS A 57 -5.82 -28.77 7.85
N ILE A 58 -4.60 -29.30 7.89
CA ILE A 58 -3.40 -28.52 8.20
C ILE A 58 -3.11 -27.53 7.05
N VAL A 59 -3.25 -27.97 5.80
CA VAL A 59 -3.06 -27.11 4.61
C VAL A 59 -4.10 -25.98 4.56
N ILE A 60 -5.39 -26.26 4.83
CA ILE A 60 -6.44 -25.21 4.91
C ILE A 60 -6.18 -24.24 6.06
N LYS A 61 -5.70 -24.72 7.22
CA LYS A 61 -5.40 -23.89 8.39
C LYS A 61 -4.15 -23.03 8.19
N LEU A 62 -3.16 -23.55 7.46
CA LEU A 62 -1.96 -22.81 7.04
C LEU A 62 -2.29 -21.78 5.96
N ILE A 63 -3.07 -22.12 4.94
CA ILE A 63 -3.53 -21.18 3.89
C ILE A 63 -4.37 -20.05 4.49
N ARG A 64 -5.27 -20.35 5.44
CA ARG A 64 -6.12 -19.34 6.12
C ARG A 64 -5.32 -18.39 7.01
N ASN A 65 -4.17 -18.82 7.55
CA ASN A 65 -3.32 -17.99 8.41
C ASN A 65 -2.24 -17.24 7.60
N LEU A 66 -1.77 -17.81 6.50
CA LEU A 66 -0.82 -17.21 5.57
C LEU A 66 -1.47 -16.12 4.69
N SER A 67 -2.76 -16.27 4.35
CA SER A 67 -3.49 -15.27 3.55
C SER A 67 -3.75 -13.97 4.31
N CYS A 68 -3.77 -13.99 5.64
CA CYS A 68 -3.97 -12.77 6.46
C CYS A 68 -2.72 -11.90 6.57
N VAL A 69 -1.52 -12.47 6.46
CA VAL A 69 -0.26 -11.74 6.67
C VAL A 69 0.30 -11.18 5.35
N ALA A 70 0.06 -11.86 4.22
CA ALA A 70 0.54 -11.39 2.91
C ALA A 70 -0.23 -10.18 2.37
N ILE A 71 -1.45 -9.92 2.85
CA ILE A 71 -2.26 -8.75 2.43
C ILE A 71 -1.89 -7.50 3.25
N MET A 72 -1.28 -7.67 4.42
CA MET A 72 -0.86 -6.57 5.32
C MET A 72 0.60 -6.15 5.10
N ALA A 73 1.10 -6.24 3.87
CA ALA A 73 2.46 -5.80 3.51
C ALA A 73 2.52 -4.97 2.21
N LEU A 74 1.37 -4.56 1.67
CA LEU A 74 1.30 -3.74 0.44
C LEU A 74 1.00 -2.26 0.70
N LEU A 75 1.07 -1.78 1.94
CA LEU A 75 1.28 -0.36 2.18
C LEU A 75 2.78 -0.07 2.13
N ALA A 76 3.39 -0.37 0.99
CA ALA A 76 4.53 0.42 0.56
C ALA A 76 3.99 1.85 0.43
N SER A 77 4.14 2.63 1.50
CA SER A 77 4.11 4.08 1.43
C SER A 77 5.20 4.44 0.43
N CYS A 78 4.81 4.54 -0.83
CA CYS A 78 5.47 5.46 -1.72
C CYS A 78 5.23 6.80 -1.04
N ALA A 79 6.20 7.28 -0.27
CA ALA A 79 6.36 8.71 -0.09
C ALA A 79 6.67 9.23 -1.49
N ALA A 80 5.61 9.38 -2.30
CA ALA A 80 5.69 10.19 -3.50
C ALA A 80 6.29 11.51 -3.02
N PRO A 81 7.24 12.09 -3.77
CA PRO A 81 7.70 13.43 -3.46
C PRO A 81 6.43 14.28 -3.28
N GLY A 82 6.25 14.84 -2.07
CA GLY A 82 5.06 15.62 -1.76
C GLY A 82 4.88 16.67 -2.84
N SER A 83 3.64 16.93 -3.27
CA SER A 83 3.42 17.95 -4.29
C SER A 83 4.11 19.25 -3.85
N PRO A 84 4.82 19.95 -4.76
CA PRO A 84 5.45 21.23 -4.43
C PRO A 84 4.46 22.25 -3.85
N GLY A 85 3.15 22.10 -4.10
CA GLY A 85 2.11 22.92 -3.51
C GLY A 85 1.87 22.73 -2.00
N VAL A 86 2.32 21.63 -1.41
CA VAL A 86 2.14 21.35 0.02
C VAL A 86 3.01 22.29 0.85
N GLY A 87 2.44 22.87 1.90
CA GLY A 87 3.15 23.77 2.82
C GLY A 87 2.30 24.93 3.31
N VAL A 88 2.98 25.90 3.92
CA VAL A 88 2.39 27.14 4.40
C VAL A 88 2.86 28.27 3.49
N TRP A 89 1.91 29.10 3.06
CA TRP A 89 2.09 30.14 2.06
C TRP A 89 1.57 31.47 2.60
N ASP A 90 2.38 32.52 2.49
CA ASP A 90 1.89 33.89 2.60
C ASP A 90 1.34 34.30 1.24
N VAL A 91 0.03 34.50 1.18
CA VAL A 91 -0.72 34.75 -0.04
C VAL A 91 -1.23 36.19 -0.07
N SER A 92 -1.20 36.76 -1.26
CA SER A 92 -1.69 38.07 -1.60
C SER A 92 -2.67 37.97 -2.76
N ILE A 93 -3.87 38.50 -2.56
CA ILE A 93 -4.97 38.53 -3.53
C ILE A 93 -5.13 39.97 -3.99
N VAL A 94 -4.90 40.23 -5.27
CA VAL A 94 -4.99 41.59 -5.83
C VAL A 94 -6.41 41.83 -6.33
N THR A 95 -7.19 42.58 -5.57
CA THR A 95 -8.57 42.95 -5.91
C THR A 95 -8.63 44.42 -6.36
N PRO A 96 -9.67 44.85 -7.12
CA PRO A 96 -9.81 46.25 -7.52
C PRO A 96 -9.87 47.25 -6.35
N VAL A 97 -10.25 46.78 -5.16
CA VAL A 97 -10.32 47.59 -3.93
C VAL A 97 -9.01 47.62 -3.14
N GLY A 98 -8.03 46.81 -3.51
CA GLY A 98 -6.73 46.72 -2.85
C GLY A 98 -6.18 45.29 -2.78
N GLU A 99 -4.95 45.20 -2.30
CA GLU A 99 -4.28 43.93 -2.00
C GLU A 99 -4.77 43.39 -0.65
N GLN A 100 -5.21 42.13 -0.63
CA GLN A 100 -5.68 41.44 0.57
C GLN A 100 -4.76 40.25 0.84
N GLY A 101 -4.09 40.27 1.99
CA GLY A 101 -3.17 39.22 2.42
C GLY A 101 -3.84 38.12 3.24
N GLY A 102 -3.20 36.95 3.31
CA GLY A 102 -3.60 35.84 4.16
C GLY A 102 -2.52 34.76 4.23
N THR A 103 -2.68 33.80 5.14
CA THR A 103 -1.80 32.64 5.25
C THR A 103 -2.57 31.39 4.88
N TRP A 104 -2.11 30.67 3.85
CA TRP A 104 -2.73 29.44 3.40
C TRP A 104 -1.91 28.23 3.82
N THR A 105 -2.55 27.26 4.44
CA THR A 105 -1.96 25.95 4.71
C THR A 105 -2.53 24.94 3.73
N ILE A 106 -1.68 24.29 2.97
CA ILE A 106 -2.04 23.27 1.98
C ILE A 106 -1.46 21.93 2.44
N ASN A 107 -2.33 20.97 2.72
CA ASN A 107 -1.95 19.64 3.19
C ASN A 107 -1.84 18.63 2.03
N ALA A 108 -1.00 17.62 2.22
CA ALA A 108 -0.79 16.56 1.23
C ALA A 108 -2.01 15.62 1.06
N ASP A 109 -2.97 15.64 1.97
CA ASP A 109 -4.18 14.83 1.93
C ASP A 109 -5.33 15.46 1.11
N GLY A 110 -5.07 16.61 0.48
CA GLY A 110 -6.07 17.33 -0.31
C GLY A 110 -6.94 18.28 0.53
N THR A 111 -6.57 18.55 1.77
CA THR A 111 -7.22 19.54 2.63
C THR A 111 -6.34 20.78 2.84
N GLY A 112 -6.90 21.85 3.37
CA GLY A 112 -6.15 23.06 3.70
C GLY A 112 -6.96 24.06 4.52
N ILE A 113 -6.32 25.18 4.83
CA ILE A 113 -6.93 26.32 5.52
C ILE A 113 -6.48 27.60 4.81
N MET A 114 -7.42 28.45 4.41
CA MET A 114 -7.16 29.85 4.04
C MET A 114 -7.41 30.74 5.25
N GLY A 115 -6.34 31.18 5.90
CA GLY A 115 -6.42 32.16 6.98
C GLY A 115 -6.33 33.59 6.44
N SER A 116 -7.12 34.48 7.03
CA SER A 116 -7.12 35.92 6.73
C SER A 116 -7.53 36.73 7.96
N ASP A 117 -7.41 38.06 7.90
CA ASP A 117 -7.90 38.96 8.96
C ASP A 117 -9.42 38.84 9.20
N GLN A 118 -10.17 38.30 8.24
CA GLN A 118 -11.61 38.08 8.31
C GLN A 118 -11.97 36.72 8.94
N GLY A 119 -10.99 35.86 9.15
CA GLY A 119 -11.14 34.51 9.70
C GLY A 119 -10.52 33.43 8.81
N ASP A 120 -10.64 32.20 9.29
CA ASP A 120 -10.12 31.00 8.64
C ASP A 120 -11.23 30.25 7.90
N GLN A 121 -10.94 29.81 6.68
CA GLN A 121 -11.82 28.98 5.88
C GLN A 121 -11.12 27.66 5.54
N ALA A 122 -11.78 26.54 5.84
CA ALA A 122 -11.30 25.23 5.43
C ALA A 122 -11.40 25.07 3.90
N ILE A 123 -10.39 24.43 3.31
CA ILE A 123 -10.38 24.01 1.91
C ILE A 123 -10.40 22.49 1.89
N GLU A 124 -11.24 21.92 1.03
CA GLU A 124 -11.28 20.49 0.77
C GLU A 124 -11.14 20.24 -0.73
N GLY A 125 -10.69 19.02 -1.09
CA GLY A 125 -10.61 18.61 -2.50
C GLY A 125 -9.49 19.27 -3.28
N ILE A 126 -8.39 19.66 -2.62
CA ILE A 126 -7.20 20.19 -3.30
C ILE A 126 -6.59 19.10 -4.18
N MET A 127 -6.47 19.41 -5.46
CA MET A 127 -5.89 18.55 -6.47
C MET A 127 -4.49 19.04 -6.82
N PHE A 128 -3.58 18.09 -6.95
CA PHE A 128 -2.20 18.33 -7.36
C PHE A 128 -1.92 17.60 -8.67
N ASP A 129 -1.39 18.31 -9.66
CA ASP A 129 -0.90 17.73 -10.91
C ASP A 129 0.46 18.33 -11.27
N GLY A 130 1.53 17.60 -10.95
CA GLY A 130 2.90 18.12 -11.04
C GLY A 130 3.09 19.37 -10.18
N ASN A 131 3.32 20.50 -10.84
CA ASN A 131 3.50 21.80 -10.21
C ASN A 131 2.18 22.57 -10.04
N SER A 132 1.08 22.07 -10.59
CA SER A 132 -0.22 22.72 -10.54
C SER A 132 -0.99 22.36 -9.28
N VAL A 133 -1.71 23.34 -8.74
CA VAL A 133 -2.62 23.23 -7.60
C VAL A 133 -3.98 23.77 -8.04
N ALA A 134 -5.05 23.02 -7.78
CA ALA A 134 -6.41 23.47 -8.07
C ALA A 134 -7.37 23.04 -6.97
N PHE A 135 -8.34 23.90 -6.64
CA PHE A 135 -9.41 23.61 -5.68
C PHE A 135 -10.58 24.58 -5.87
N ASN A 136 -11.73 24.23 -5.32
CA ASN A 136 -12.90 25.10 -5.31
C ASN A 136 -13.19 25.55 -3.88
N VAL A 137 -13.72 26.75 -3.74
CA VAL A 137 -14.12 27.31 -2.45
C VAL A 137 -15.46 28.00 -2.58
N ASP A 138 -16.36 27.65 -1.67
CA ASP A 138 -17.69 28.23 -1.56
C ASP A 138 -17.71 29.29 -0.45
N PHE A 139 -18.17 30.49 -0.79
CA PHE A 139 -18.37 31.59 0.16
C PHE A 139 -19.85 31.88 0.31
N ASP A 140 -20.31 32.09 1.55
CA ASP A 140 -21.66 32.59 1.82
C ASP A 140 -21.66 34.12 1.88
N ALA A 141 -22.28 34.74 0.87
CA ALA A 141 -22.45 36.18 0.79
C ALA A 141 -23.90 36.59 1.13
N GLY A 142 -24.31 36.37 2.38
CA GLY A 142 -25.61 36.82 2.88
C GLY A 142 -26.79 35.93 2.45
N GLY A 143 -26.59 34.61 2.45
CA GLY A 143 -27.59 33.60 2.10
C GLY A 143 -27.49 33.11 0.65
N GLN A 144 -26.47 33.56 -0.09
CA GLN A 144 -26.18 33.09 -1.44
C GLN A 144 -24.77 32.48 -1.47
N SER A 145 -24.67 31.23 -1.91
CA SER A 145 -23.38 30.55 -2.10
C SER A 145 -22.74 31.02 -3.40
N LEU A 146 -21.50 31.48 -3.32
CA LEU A 146 -20.64 31.81 -4.45
C LEU A 146 -19.49 30.80 -4.49
N SER A 147 -19.43 30.02 -5.57
CA SER A 147 -18.33 29.08 -5.80
C SER A 147 -17.25 29.77 -6.63
N LEU A 148 -16.03 29.81 -6.11
CA LEU A 148 -14.84 30.26 -6.84
C LEU A 148 -13.94 29.06 -7.13
N SER A 149 -13.38 29.02 -8.34
CA SER A 149 -12.44 27.96 -8.73
C SER A 149 -11.03 28.53 -8.77
N PHE A 150 -10.12 27.97 -8.00
CA PHE A 150 -8.71 28.35 -7.99
C PHE A 150 -7.91 27.45 -8.92
N SER A 151 -7.01 28.06 -9.69
CA SER A 151 -5.92 27.34 -10.36
C SER A 151 -4.61 28.11 -10.22
N GLY A 152 -3.55 27.42 -9.81
CA GLY A 152 -2.23 28.01 -9.66
C GLY A 152 -1.11 27.02 -9.97
N THR A 153 0.10 27.55 -10.12
CA THR A 153 1.33 26.80 -10.35
C THR A 153 2.36 27.19 -9.30
N VAL A 154 3.14 26.22 -8.85
CA VAL A 154 4.21 26.41 -7.90
C VAL A 154 5.57 26.28 -8.57
N GLU A 155 6.40 27.29 -8.44
CA GLU A 155 7.79 27.30 -8.87
C GLU A 155 8.73 27.62 -7.70
N GLY A 156 9.31 26.57 -7.11
CA GLY A 156 10.15 26.69 -5.91
C GLY A 156 9.33 27.20 -4.71
N ASP A 157 9.60 28.45 -4.34
CA ASP A 157 8.95 29.15 -3.23
C ASP A 157 7.92 30.20 -3.67
N SER A 158 7.64 30.28 -4.99
CA SER A 158 6.57 31.11 -5.55
C SER A 158 5.34 30.27 -5.86
N LEU A 159 4.16 30.80 -5.53
CA LEU A 159 2.86 30.29 -5.94
C LEU A 159 2.16 31.39 -6.74
N ASP A 160 1.81 31.11 -7.98
CA ASP A 160 1.14 32.07 -8.86
C ASP A 160 -0.12 31.43 -9.42
N GLY A 161 -1.26 32.11 -9.29
CA GLY A 161 -2.54 31.57 -9.71
C GLY A 161 -3.63 32.62 -9.80
N GLU A 162 -4.86 32.14 -9.99
CA GLU A 162 -6.03 32.99 -10.09
C GLU A 162 -7.28 32.25 -9.60
N PHE A 163 -8.22 33.03 -9.04
CA PHE A 163 -9.59 32.60 -8.88
C PHE A 163 -10.40 33.01 -10.11
N ASP A 164 -11.06 32.04 -10.72
CA ASP A 164 -12.12 32.31 -11.69
C ASP A 164 -13.41 32.67 -10.95
N SER A 165 -14.02 33.79 -11.36
CA SER A 165 -15.23 34.35 -10.77
C SER A 165 -16.12 34.96 -11.85
N ASP A 166 -17.40 35.14 -11.54
CA ASP A 166 -18.35 35.83 -12.43
C ASP A 166 -17.94 37.27 -12.77
N PHE A 167 -17.02 37.86 -12.00
CA PHE A 167 -16.49 39.21 -12.19
C PHE A 167 -15.14 39.26 -12.92
N GLY A 168 -14.65 38.10 -13.37
CA GLY A 168 -13.36 37.92 -14.02
C GLY A 168 -12.32 37.27 -13.11
N ALA A 169 -11.14 36.98 -13.68
CA ALA A 169 -10.03 36.37 -12.96
C ALA A 169 -9.47 37.31 -11.90
N ILE A 170 -9.30 36.80 -10.68
CA ILE A 170 -8.70 37.51 -9.55
C ILE A 170 -7.31 36.89 -9.32
N PRO A 171 -6.22 37.60 -9.61
CA PRO A 171 -4.88 37.04 -9.48
C PRO A 171 -4.48 36.86 -8.01
N VAL A 172 -3.70 35.81 -7.78
CA VAL A 172 -3.20 35.38 -6.48
C VAL A 172 -1.70 35.14 -6.62
N ASN A 173 -0.92 35.76 -5.74
CA ASN A 173 0.51 35.53 -5.62
C ASN A 173 0.81 35.05 -4.20
N GLY A 174 1.71 34.08 -4.06
CA GLY A 174 2.07 33.48 -2.79
C GLY A 174 3.57 33.27 -2.68
N THR A 175 4.10 33.43 -1.47
CA THR A 175 5.48 33.09 -1.12
C THR A 175 5.48 32.07 0.00
N ARG A 176 6.35 31.07 -0.08
CA ARG A 176 6.50 30.08 0.99
C ARG A 176 7.03 30.73 2.28
N GLN A 177 6.49 30.32 3.43
CA GLN A 177 7.00 30.68 4.76
C GLN A 177 8.28 29.92 5.14
#